data_AF-A0A6P1DTS2-F1
#
_entry.id   AF-A0A6P1DTS2-F1
#
_cell.length_a   1.000
_cell.length_b   1.000
_cell.length_c   1.000
_cell.angle_alpha   90.00
_cell.angle_beta   90.00
_cell.angle_gamma   90.00
#
_symmetry.space_group_name_H-M   'P 1'
#
loop_
_entity.id
_entity.type
_entity.pdbx_description
1 polymer ?
#
loop_
_entity_poly.entity_id
_entity_poly.type
_entity_poly.pdbx_seq_one_letter_code
_entity_poly.pdbx_strand_id
1 'polypeptide(L)'
;MPYPEGCKLAGCAIRLAEARSELGIAEGIETALAVQMMTGTPIWAAGSATLLETFDPPTPIEKLTIWADRDQSGRGEKAAQRLKERLARRGLAVEVRLPPIVSNAKKVSINCFPMRAMPPEIPPSPPLRKGGSC
;
A
#
# COMPACT_ATOMS: atom_id res chain seq x y z
N MET A 1 -7.91 -27.23 13.01
CA MET A 1 -9.08 -26.39 12.66
C MET A 1 -9.23 -26.42 11.15
N PRO A 2 -10.27 -27.05 10.58
CA PRO A 2 -10.49 -27.06 9.14
C PRO A 2 -10.84 -25.63 8.68
N TYR A 3 -10.23 -25.20 7.59
CA TYR A 3 -10.54 -23.91 6.97
C TYR A 3 -11.89 -24.04 6.23
N PRO A 4 -12.83 -23.08 6.38
CA PRO A 4 -14.13 -23.19 5.74
C PRO A 4 -13.99 -23.20 4.22
N GLU A 5 -14.43 -24.30 3.60
CA GLU A 5 -14.45 -24.45 2.15
C GLU A 5 -15.34 -23.36 1.54
N GLY A 6 -14.77 -22.57 0.62
CA GLY A 6 -15.47 -21.48 -0.08
C GLY A 6 -14.99 -20.07 0.27
N CYS A 7 -14.23 -19.86 1.35
CA CYS A 7 -13.63 -18.56 1.66
C CYS A 7 -12.38 -18.31 0.80
N LYS A 8 -12.55 -17.66 -0.36
CA LYS A 8 -11.41 -17.14 -1.14
C LYS A 8 -10.68 -16.09 -0.30
N LEU A 9 -9.38 -16.29 -0.09
CA LEU A 9 -8.51 -15.31 0.58
C LEU A 9 -8.28 -14.04 -0.25
N ALA A 10 -8.77 -13.99 -1.49
CA ALA A 10 -8.55 -12.88 -2.41
C ALA A 10 -9.03 -11.54 -1.81
N GLY A 11 -8.14 -10.56 -1.79
CA GLY A 11 -8.40 -9.22 -1.27
C GLY A 11 -8.38 -9.09 0.26
N CYS A 12 -8.08 -10.15 1.01
CA CYS A 12 -7.94 -10.06 2.47
C CYS A 12 -6.67 -9.30 2.86
N ALA A 13 -6.76 -8.58 3.98
CA ALA A 13 -5.62 -7.90 4.60
C ALA A 13 -5.73 -7.96 6.13
N ILE A 14 -4.58 -8.03 6.78
CA ILE A 14 -4.41 -7.88 8.22
C ILE A 14 -4.56 -6.40 8.57
N ARG A 15 -5.59 -6.07 9.35
CA ARG A 15 -5.93 -4.70 9.72
C ARG A 15 -5.19 -4.31 11.00
N LEU A 16 -4.11 -3.54 10.89
CA LEU A 16 -3.31 -3.10 12.04
C LEU A 16 -3.86 -1.83 12.71
N ALA A 17 -4.66 -1.06 11.99
CA ALA A 17 -5.33 0.13 12.48
C ALA A 17 -6.68 0.35 11.79
N GLU A 18 -7.52 1.17 12.40
CA GLU A 18 -8.77 1.64 11.81
C GLU A 18 -8.48 2.46 10.55
N ALA A 19 -9.19 2.15 9.46
CA ALA A 19 -9.06 2.89 8.22
C ALA A 19 -9.66 4.29 8.38
N ARG A 20 -8.97 5.30 7.83
CA ARG A 20 -9.40 6.70 7.82
C ARG A 20 -9.51 7.17 6.37
N SER A 21 -9.61 8.48 6.12
CA SER A 21 -9.54 9.06 4.77
C SER A 21 -8.27 8.66 4.01
N GLU A 22 -7.18 8.36 4.73
CA GLU A 22 -5.95 7.81 4.15
C GLU A 22 -5.67 6.42 4.71
N LEU A 23 -5.23 5.52 3.83
CA LEU A 23 -4.85 4.16 4.18
C LEU A 23 -3.55 3.76 3.47
N GLY A 24 -2.65 3.11 4.22
CA GLY A 24 -1.51 2.40 3.68
C GLY A 24 -1.83 0.93 3.45
N ILE A 25 -1.14 0.30 2.50
CA ILE A 25 -1.07 -1.16 2.43
C ILE A 25 0.34 -1.63 2.07
N ALA A 26 0.82 -2.67 2.73
CA ALA A 26 2.08 -3.35 2.40
C ALA A 26 1.85 -4.85 2.14
N GLU A 27 2.84 -5.52 1.55
CA GLU A 27 2.82 -6.98 1.42
C GLU A 27 3.04 -7.67 2.77
N GLY A 28 4.15 -7.36 3.45
CA GLY A 28 4.51 -7.95 4.74
C GLY A 28 3.98 -7.16 5.95
N ILE A 29 3.68 -7.86 7.05
CA ILE A 29 3.24 -7.24 8.30
C ILE A 29 4.36 -6.43 8.95
N GLU A 30 5.60 -6.88 8.82
CA GLU A 30 6.79 -6.20 9.34
C GLU A 30 7.02 -4.87 8.61
N THR A 31 6.78 -4.84 7.30
CA THR A 31 6.85 -3.61 6.49
C THR A 31 5.72 -2.66 6.87
N ALA A 32 4.50 -3.18 7.04
CA ALA A 32 3.36 -2.39 7.47
C ALA A 32 3.61 -1.75 8.84
N LEU A 33 4.08 -2.51 9.83
CA LEU A 33 4.37 -1.99 11.18
C LEU A 33 5.48 -0.93 11.16
N ALA A 34 6.56 -1.15 10.42
CA ALA A 34 7.63 -0.17 10.31
C ALA A 34 7.11 1.14 9.70
N VAL A 35 6.37 1.06 8.58
CA VAL A 35 5.75 2.24 7.96
C VAL A 35 4.78 2.92 8.92
N GLN A 36 3.98 2.16 9.66
CA GLN A 36 3.05 2.72 10.64
C GLN A 36 3.78 3.53 11.72
N MET A 37 4.87 2.97 12.25
CA MET A 37 5.72 3.65 13.23
C MET A 37 6.45 4.87 12.62
N MET A 38 6.74 4.84 11.32
CA MET A 38 7.44 5.90 10.59
C MET A 38 6.55 7.07 10.18
N THR A 39 5.32 6.79 9.70
CA THR A 39 4.44 7.82 9.11
C THR A 39 3.26 8.18 9.98
N GLY A 40 2.92 7.33 10.98
CA GLY A 40 1.69 7.46 11.78
C GLY A 40 0.40 7.19 10.98
N THR A 41 0.50 6.89 9.69
CA THR A 41 -0.64 6.61 8.82
C THR A 41 -1.20 5.21 9.14
N PRO A 42 -2.53 5.03 9.21
CA PRO A 42 -3.14 3.71 9.28
C PRO A 42 -2.68 2.85 8.10
N ILE A 43 -2.23 1.63 8.35
CA ILE A 43 -1.72 0.73 7.31
C ILE A 43 -2.09 -0.71 7.58
N TRP A 44 -2.41 -1.44 6.52
CA TRP A 44 -2.74 -2.86 6.55
C TRP A 44 -1.67 -3.70 5.85
N ALA A 45 -1.67 -5.01 6.10
CA ALA A 45 -0.77 -5.95 5.44
C ALA A 45 -1.56 -6.97 4.61
N ALA A 46 -1.28 -7.06 3.30
CA ALA A 46 -1.95 -7.99 2.40
C ALA A 46 -1.51 -9.45 2.63
N GLY A 47 -0.31 -9.68 3.16
CA GLY A 47 0.27 -11.00 3.42
C GLY A 47 0.95 -11.66 2.20
N SER A 48 0.62 -11.26 0.97
CA SER A 48 1.33 -11.67 -0.24
C SER A 48 1.09 -10.72 -1.42
N ALA A 49 1.99 -10.73 -2.40
CA ALA A 49 1.83 -9.96 -3.64
C ALA A 49 0.52 -10.28 -4.40
N THR A 50 0.05 -11.54 -4.37
CA THR A 50 -1.22 -11.91 -5.01
C THR A 50 -2.41 -11.30 -4.30
N LEU A 51 -2.40 -11.29 -2.96
CA LEU A 51 -3.45 -10.65 -2.18
C LEU A 51 -3.44 -9.13 -2.34
N LEU A 52 -2.24 -8.55 -2.42
CA LEU A 52 -2.05 -7.12 -2.69
C LEU A 52 -2.69 -6.70 -4.03
N GLU A 53 -2.46 -7.43 -5.12
CA GLU A 53 -3.06 -7.14 -6.43
C GLU A 53 -4.61 -7.10 -6.37
N THR A 54 -5.18 -8.02 -5.60
CA THR A 54 -6.63 -8.17 -5.43
C THR A 54 -7.24 -7.33 -4.30
N PHE A 55 -6.43 -6.56 -3.57
CA PHE A 55 -6.88 -5.84 -2.37
C PHE A 55 -7.97 -4.81 -2.67
N ASP A 56 -9.09 -4.86 -1.96
CA ASP A 56 -10.12 -3.83 -2.06
C ASP A 56 -10.16 -2.98 -0.78
N PRO A 57 -9.87 -1.68 -0.87
CA PRO A 57 -9.89 -0.83 0.30
C PRO A 57 -11.33 -0.58 0.78
N PRO A 58 -11.55 -0.41 2.11
CA PRO A 58 -12.84 -0.02 2.63
C PRO A 58 -13.22 1.39 2.17
N THR A 59 -14.51 1.68 2.04
CA THR A 59 -15.01 3.04 1.82
C THR A 59 -15.46 3.67 3.14
N PRO A 60 -15.36 5.00 3.31
CA PRO A 60 -14.74 5.97 2.41
C PRO A 60 -13.22 6.10 2.66
N ILE A 61 -12.42 5.92 1.61
CA ILE A 61 -11.01 6.35 1.58
C ILE A 61 -10.82 7.32 0.41
N GLU A 62 -9.98 8.32 0.62
CA GLU A 62 -9.62 9.33 -0.38
C GLU A 62 -8.26 9.01 -1.00
N LYS A 63 -7.33 8.47 -0.19
CA LYS A 63 -5.97 8.14 -0.62
C LYS A 63 -5.55 6.74 -0.16
N LEU A 64 -4.96 5.97 -1.07
CA LEU A 64 -4.28 4.70 -0.77
C LEU A 64 -2.79 4.80 -1.12
N THR A 65 -1.91 4.53 -0.15
CA THR A 65 -0.46 4.41 -0.39
C THR A 65 -0.04 2.94 -0.33
N ILE A 66 0.51 2.43 -1.41
CA ILE A 66 1.00 1.06 -1.53
C ILE A 66 2.50 1.05 -1.28
N TRP A 67 2.94 0.34 -0.24
CA TRP A 67 4.34 0.17 0.14
C TRP A 67 4.82 -1.20 -0.33
N ALA A 68 5.54 -1.21 -1.45
CA ALA A 68 6.08 -2.43 -2.04
C ALA A 68 7.57 -2.57 -1.74
N ASP A 69 8.01 -3.78 -1.41
CA ASP A 69 9.42 -4.11 -1.31
C ASP A 69 10.05 -4.21 -2.71
N ARG A 70 11.34 -3.90 -2.82
CA ARG A 70 12.12 -4.19 -4.02
C ARG A 70 12.75 -5.58 -3.89
N ASP A 71 12.17 -6.55 -4.59
CA ASP A 71 12.73 -7.88 -4.74
C ASP A 71 13.28 -8.10 -6.15
N GLN A 72 14.26 -9.00 -6.31
CA GLN A 72 14.86 -9.29 -7.64
C GLN A 72 13.83 -9.80 -8.65
N SER A 73 12.73 -10.39 -8.20
CA SER A 73 11.66 -10.87 -9.08
C SER A 73 10.79 -9.74 -9.63
N GLY A 74 10.79 -8.56 -8.99
CA GLY A 74 9.93 -7.43 -9.30
C GLY A 74 8.43 -7.74 -9.11
N ARG A 75 8.09 -8.82 -8.39
CA ARG A 75 6.71 -9.27 -8.25
C ARG A 75 5.90 -8.31 -7.38
N GLY A 76 6.51 -7.83 -6.28
CA GLY A 76 5.85 -6.88 -5.38
C GLY A 76 5.52 -5.56 -6.08
N GLU A 77 6.47 -5.02 -6.85
CA GLU A 77 6.29 -3.79 -7.64
C GLU A 77 5.21 -3.96 -8.72
N LYS A 78 5.24 -5.06 -9.47
CA LYS A 78 4.21 -5.37 -10.48
C LYS A 78 2.82 -5.48 -9.87
N ALA A 79 2.69 -6.16 -8.73
CA ALA A 79 1.41 -6.28 -8.03
C ALA A 79 0.89 -4.93 -7.54
N ALA A 80 1.76 -4.10 -6.96
CA ALA A 80 1.43 -2.75 -6.52
C ALA A 80 0.98 -1.85 -7.68
N GLN A 81 1.68 -1.94 -8.82
CA GLN A 81 1.32 -1.17 -10.01
C GLN A 81 -0.04 -1.58 -10.58
N ARG A 82 -0.34 -2.88 -10.62
CA ARG A 82 -1.66 -3.40 -11.03
C ARG A 82 -2.79 -2.96 -10.10
N LEU A 83 -2.55 -3.00 -8.78
CA LEU A 83 -3.49 -2.48 -7.79
C LEU A 83 -3.77 -0.98 -8.02
N LYS A 84 -2.70 -0.19 -8.21
CA LYS A 84 -2.80 1.25 -8.53
C LYS A 84 -3.64 1.49 -9.77
N GLU A 85 -3.36 0.80 -10.88
CA GLU A 85 -4.13 0.97 -12.12
C GLU A 85 -5.60 0.62 -11.96
N ARG A 86 -5.91 -0.48 -11.25
CA ARG A 86 -7.29 -0.90 -11.00
C ARG A 86 -8.07 0.12 -10.19
N LEU A 87 -7.47 0.68 -9.14
CA LEU A 87 -8.11 1.62 -8.24
C LEU A 87 -8.14 3.06 -8.80
N ALA A 88 -7.13 3.46 -9.57
CA ALA A 88 -7.12 4.74 -10.28
C ALA A 88 -8.28 4.84 -11.29
N ARG A 89 -8.62 3.74 -11.97
CA ARG A 89 -9.82 3.67 -12.84
C ARG A 89 -11.13 3.88 -12.08
N ARG A 90 -11.16 3.67 -10.76
CA ARG A 90 -12.30 3.95 -9.88
C ARG A 90 -12.29 5.38 -9.32
N GLY A 91 -11.33 6.21 -9.71
CA GLY A 91 -11.20 7.59 -9.25
C GLY A 91 -10.51 7.76 -7.89
N LEU A 92 -9.93 6.70 -7.33
CA LEU A 92 -9.20 6.78 -6.06
C LEU A 92 -7.78 7.31 -6.27
N ALA A 93 -7.29 8.19 -5.39
CA ALA A 93 -5.91 8.63 -5.41
C ALA A 93 -5.01 7.51 -4.87
N VAL A 94 -4.23 6.87 -5.76
CA VAL A 94 -3.34 5.76 -5.38
C VAL A 94 -1.89 6.04 -5.74
N GLU A 95 -1.02 5.85 -4.75
CA GLU A 95 0.41 6.08 -4.86
C GLU A 95 1.19 4.80 -4.54
N VAL A 96 2.25 4.52 -5.31
CA VAL A 96 3.16 3.39 -5.03
C VAL A 96 4.48 3.96 -4.52
N ARG A 97 4.91 3.51 -3.36
CA ARG A 97 6.18 3.87 -2.73
C ARG A 97 7.08 2.64 -2.69
N LEU A 98 8.29 2.83 -3.20
CA LEU A 98 9.35 1.83 -3.18
C LEU A 98 10.49 2.35 -2.29
N PRO A 99 11.18 1.47 -1.54
CA PRO A 99 12.36 1.87 -0.77
C PRO A 99 13.49 2.36 -1.70
N PRO A 100 14.36 3.29 -1.27
CA PRO A 100 15.51 3.75 -2.05
C PRO A 100 16.38 2.59 -2.56
N ILE A 101 17.07 2.75 -3.69
CA ILE A 101 17.99 1.72 -4.19
C ILE A 101 19.24 1.77 -3.31
N VAL A 102 19.54 0.69 -2.58
CA VAL A 102 20.87 0.48 -1.99
C VAL A 102 21.67 -0.45 -2.90
N SER A 103 22.83 0.02 -3.37
CA SER A 103 23.75 -0.80 -4.13
C SER A 103 24.16 -2.00 -3.27
N ASN A 104 23.99 -3.21 -3.81
CA ASN A 104 24.43 -4.49 -3.25
C ASN A 104 23.47 -5.29 -2.33
N ALA A 105 22.18 -4.94 -2.22
CA ALA A 105 21.22 -5.73 -1.43
C ALA A 105 20.39 -6.70 -2.30
N LYS A 106 20.28 -7.97 -1.89
CA LYS A 106 19.49 -9.00 -2.60
C LYS A 106 17.98 -8.77 -2.52
N LYS A 107 17.51 -8.09 -1.47
CA LYS A 107 16.15 -7.60 -1.24
C LYS A 107 16.29 -6.29 -0.45
N VAL A 108 15.54 -5.26 -0.84
CA VAL A 108 15.48 -4.01 -0.07
C VAL A 108 14.05 -3.85 0.43
N SER A 109 13.89 -3.99 1.75
CA SER A 109 12.65 -3.65 2.44
C SER A 109 12.76 -2.23 2.99
N ILE A 110 11.61 -1.58 3.20
CA ILE A 110 11.55 -0.24 3.83
C ILE A 110 12.25 -0.25 5.20
N ASN A 111 12.21 -1.37 5.90
CA ASN A 111 12.82 -1.56 7.22
C ASN A 111 14.36 -1.49 7.20
N CYS A 112 14.99 -1.56 6.02
CA CYS A 112 16.44 -1.40 5.88
C CYS A 112 16.92 0.06 5.96
N PHE A 113 16.01 1.04 5.97
CA PHE A 113 16.39 2.45 6.05
C PHE A 113 16.14 3.05 7.43
N PRO A 114 17.08 3.88 7.94
CA PRO A 114 16.82 4.62 9.16
C PRO A 114 15.65 5.58 8.95
N MET A 115 14.79 5.72 9.96
CA MET A 115 13.56 6.53 9.94
C MET A 115 13.74 8.01 9.55
N ARG A 116 14.98 8.49 9.35
CA ARG A 116 15.38 9.89 9.15
C ARG A 116 15.57 10.33 7.70
N ALA A 117 15.40 9.44 6.71
CA ALA A 117 15.83 9.69 5.31
C ALA A 117 14.69 9.90 4.29
N MET A 118 13.49 10.36 4.69
CA MET A 118 12.40 10.67 3.76
C MET A 118 11.98 12.15 3.87
N PRO A 119 11.69 12.84 2.75
CA PRO A 119 11.25 14.24 2.79
C PRO A 119 9.96 14.40 3.61
N PRO A 120 9.81 15.52 4.33
CA PRO A 120 8.64 15.78 5.14
C PRO A 120 7.42 15.96 4.25
N GLU A 121 6.33 15.32 4.66
CA GLU A 121 4.95 15.56 4.25
C GLU A 121 4.59 15.30 2.77
N ILE A 122 3.49 14.57 2.62
CA ILE A 122 2.72 14.49 1.39
C ILE A 122 2.09 15.88 1.21
N PRO A 123 2.35 16.63 0.12
CA PRO A 123 1.57 17.84 -0.14
C PRO A 123 0.11 17.43 -0.32
N PRO A 124 -0.85 18.20 0.24
CA PRO A 124 -2.26 17.89 0.13
C PRO A 124 -2.64 17.75 -1.34
N SER A 125 -3.35 16.67 -1.67
CA SER A 125 -3.86 16.42 -3.02
C SER A 125 -4.62 17.67 -3.50
N PRO A 126 -4.41 18.13 -4.75
CA PRO A 126 -5.16 19.27 -5.27
C PRO A 126 -6.67 18.95 -5.21
N PRO A 127 -7.52 19.91 -4.83
CA PRO A 127 -8.95 19.67 -4.70
C PRO A 127 -9.50 19.15 -6.03
N LEU A 128 -10.24 18.04 -5.95
CA LEU A 128 -10.97 17.48 -7.08
C LEU A 128 -11.80 18.61 -7.72
N ARG A 129 -11.45 19.01 -8.95
CA ARG A 129 -12.28 19.92 -9.75
C ARG A 129 -13.63 19.25 -9.89
N LYS A 130 -14.64 19.75 -9.16
CA LYS A 130 -16.04 19.45 -9.45
C LYS A 130 -16.26 19.91 -10.89
N GLY A 131 -16.55 18.97 -11.78
CA GLY A 131 -16.94 19.26 -13.16
C GLY A 131 -18.08 20.27 -13.13
N GLY A 132 -17.79 21.48 -13.61
CA GLY A 132 -18.80 22.47 -13.90
C GLY A 132 -19.65 21.96 -15.04
N SER A 133 -20.91 21.67 -14.73
CA SER A 133 -21.98 21.63 -15.71
C SER A 133 -22.15 23.04 -16.26
N CYS A 134 -21.96 23.20 -17.57
CA CYS A 134 -22.70 24.18 -18.37
C CYS A 134 -23.59 23.37 -19.31
#